data_AF-A0A2E6TXK7-F1
#
_entry.id   AF-A0A2E6TXK7-F1
#
_cell.length_a   1.000
_cell.length_b   1.000
_cell.length_c   1.000
_cell.angle_alpha   90.00
_cell.angle_beta   90.00
_cell.angle_gamma   90.00
#
_symmetry.space_group_name_H-M   'P 1'
#
loop_
_entity.id
_entity.type
_entity.pdbx_description
1 polymer ?
#
loop_
_entity_poly.entity_id
_entity_poly.type
_entity_poly.pdbx_seq_one_letter_code
_entity_poly.pdbx_strand_id
1 'polypeptide(L)'
;MDDEQASEVPAILKESRLRSVLKAASWRVLATLTTIAIAWLVSGDISIALEIGAWEVMAKILVYYFHERAWAMVPLGTVRRMLPAENK
;
A
#
# COMPACT_ATOMS: atom_id res chain seq x y z
N MET A 1 -1.90 -39.71 29.02
CA MET A 1 -0.86 -39.55 28.00
C MET A 1 -1.56 -38.86 26.85
N ASP A 2 -1.12 -37.63 26.54
CA ASP A 2 -1.30 -36.97 25.24
C ASP A 2 -2.53 -36.08 24.96
N ASP A 3 -2.96 -35.20 25.86
CA ASP A 3 -3.91 -34.12 25.50
C ASP A 3 -3.53 -32.72 26.06
N GLU A 4 -2.26 -32.50 26.38
CA GLU A 4 -1.73 -31.19 26.80
C GLU A 4 -0.97 -30.51 25.65
N GLN A 5 -1.66 -30.31 24.53
CA GLN A 5 -1.14 -29.57 23.37
C GLN A 5 -2.25 -28.80 22.66
N ALA A 6 -3.13 -28.17 23.44
CA ALA A 6 -4.04 -27.15 22.93
C ALA A 6 -3.27 -25.85 22.66
N SER A 7 -2.64 -25.80 21.49
CA SER A 7 -2.34 -24.59 20.71
C SER A 7 -1.93 -23.34 21.51
N GLU A 8 -0.64 -23.17 21.76
CA GLU A 8 -0.07 -21.84 21.89
C GLU A 8 -0.22 -21.13 20.53
N VAL A 9 -1.37 -20.52 20.28
CA VAL A 9 -1.50 -19.58 19.17
C VAL A 9 -0.60 -18.41 19.54
N PRO A 10 0.54 -18.18 18.85
CA PRO A 10 1.40 -17.06 19.19
C PRO A 10 0.54 -15.80 19.10
N ALA A 11 0.50 -15.04 20.19
CA ALA A 11 -0.24 -13.79 20.25
C ALA A 11 0.10 -12.99 18.98
N ILE A 12 -0.85 -12.90 18.05
CA ILE A 12 -0.67 -12.20 16.78
C ILE A 12 -0.23 -10.79 17.15
N LEU A 13 1.06 -10.52 17.03
CA LEU A 13 1.65 -9.27 17.45
C LEU A 13 0.93 -8.18 16.67
N LYS A 14 0.08 -7.43 17.37
CA LYS A 14 -0.74 -6.38 16.80
C LYS A 14 0.21 -5.39 16.13
N GLU A 15 0.33 -5.48 14.81
CA GLU A 15 1.34 -4.73 14.06
C GLU A 15 1.10 -3.24 14.32
N SER A 16 2.10 -2.57 14.91
CA SER A 16 1.97 -1.15 15.23
C SER A 16 1.74 -0.38 13.94
N ARG A 17 0.74 0.51 13.91
CA ARG A 17 0.41 1.34 12.74
C ARG A 17 1.64 2.04 12.16
N LEU A 18 2.60 2.40 13.02
CA LEU A 18 3.88 2.98 12.62
C LEU A 18 4.76 2.01 11.81
N ARG A 19 4.82 0.73 12.18
CA ARG A 19 5.57 -0.28 11.43
C ARG A 19 4.99 -0.47 10.03
N SER A 20 3.67 -0.49 9.90
CA SER A 20 3.00 -0.62 8.60
C SER A 20 3.25 0.61 7.72
N VAL A 21 3.21 1.83 8.28
CA VAL A 21 3.56 3.06 7.53
C VAL A 21 5.03 3.05 7.10
N LEU A 22 5.95 2.71 8.00
CA LEU A 22 7.38 2.62 7.67
C LEU A 22 7.65 1.59 6.59
N LYS A 23 7.06 0.40 6.69
CA LYS A 23 7.16 -0.65 5.66
C LYS A 23 6.64 -0.16 4.31
N ALA A 24 5.50 0.53 4.31
CA ALA A 24 4.91 1.08 3.09
C ALA A 24 5.75 2.22 2.49
N ALA A 25 6.44 3.01 3.32
CA ALA A 25 7.38 4.04 2.88
C ALA A 25 8.66 3.41 2.30
N SER A 26 9.25 2.44 2.99
CA SER A 26 10.43 1.70 2.52
C SER A 26 10.19 1.05 1.16
N TRP A 27 9.03 0.40 0.98
CA TRP A 27 8.66 -0.19 -0.29
C TRP A 27 8.53 0.85 -1.42
N ARG A 28 7.97 2.03 -1.12
CA ARG A 28 7.83 3.11 -2.11
C ARG A 28 9.19 3.66 -2.54
N VAL A 29 10.11 3.87 -1.61
CA VAL A 29 11.47 4.34 -1.93
C VAL A 29 12.18 3.32 -2.81
N LEU A 30 12.11 2.03 -2.47
CA LEU A 30 12.73 0.97 -3.26
C LEU A 30 12.14 0.91 -4.69
N ALA A 31 10.82 1.03 -4.82
CA ALA A 31 10.14 1.02 -6.11
C ALA A 31 10.58 2.19 -7.00
N THR A 32 10.59 3.42 -6.48
CA THR A 32 11.02 4.60 -7.26
C THR A 32 12.50 4.51 -7.65
N LEU A 33 13.36 4.05 -6.75
CA LEU A 33 14.78 3.82 -7.08
C LEU A 33 14.95 2.77 -8.18
N THR A 34 14.15 1.71 -8.15
CA THR A 34 14.17 0.66 -9.17
C THR A 34 13.75 1.24 -10.53
N THR A 35 12.71 2.06 -10.58
CA THR A 35 12.27 2.73 -11.82
C THR A 35 13.37 3.64 -12.38
N ILE A 36 14.01 4.46 -11.53
CA ILE A 36 15.12 5.33 -11.95
C ILE A 36 16.29 4.49 -12.46
N ALA A 37 16.64 3.39 -11.77
CA ALA A 37 17.71 2.50 -12.21
C ALA A 37 17.41 1.85 -13.57
N ILE A 38 16.19 1.37 -13.79
CA ILE A 38 15.76 0.81 -15.09
C ILE A 38 15.80 1.90 -16.16
N ALA A 39 15.26 3.08 -15.88
CA ALA A 39 15.25 4.22 -16.81
C ALA A 39 16.67 4.63 -17.20
N TRP A 40 17.61 4.64 -16.24
CA TRP A 40 19.01 4.92 -16.48
C TRP A 40 19.68 3.83 -17.32
N LEU A 41 19.43 2.55 -17.02
CA LEU A 41 19.97 1.43 -17.80
C LEU A 41 19.49 1.44 -19.26
N VAL A 42 18.25 1.87 -19.51
CA VAL A 42 17.67 1.93 -20.85
C VAL A 42 18.13 3.17 -21.61
N SER A 43 18.16 4.33 -20.97
CA SER A 43 18.49 5.61 -21.64
C SER A 43 19.98 5.92 -21.69
N GLY A 44 20.77 5.39 -20.75
CA GLY A 44 22.17 5.76 -20.55
C GLY A 44 22.39 7.16 -19.95
N ASP A 45 21.32 7.94 -19.75
CA ASP A 45 21.37 9.33 -19.28
C ASP A 45 20.68 9.47 -17.92
N ILE A 46 21.39 10.00 -16.94
CA ILE A 46 20.88 10.18 -15.58
C ILE A 46 19.84 11.29 -15.48
N SER A 47 19.90 12.30 -16.35
CA SER A 47 18.93 13.39 -16.41
C SER A 47 17.56 12.85 -16.80
N ILE A 48 17.51 12.02 -17.85
CA ILE A 48 16.28 11.37 -18.33
C ILE A 48 15.72 10.41 -17.26
N ALA A 49 16.59 9.66 -16.59
CA ALA A 49 16.17 8.75 -15.52
C ALA A 49 15.52 9.48 -14.34
N LEU A 50 16.06 10.63 -13.95
CA LEU A 50 15.49 11.47 -12.90
C LEU A 50 14.17 12.11 -13.31
N GLU A 51 14.05 12.57 -14.56
CA GLU A 51 12.78 13.07 -15.10
C GLU A 51 11.69 11.99 -15.06
N ILE A 52 12.02 10.76 -15.47
CA ILE A 52 11.08 9.63 -15.41
C ILE A 52 10.68 9.34 -13.95
N GLY A 53 11.63 9.35 -13.01
CA GLY A 53 11.34 9.19 -11.59
C GLY A 53 10.41 10.28 -11.05
N ALA A 54 10.59 11.53 -11.46
CA ALA A 54 9.72 12.65 -11.06
C ALA A 54 8.30 12.50 -11.64
N TRP A 55 8.19 12.12 -12.92
CA TRP A 55 6.92 11.82 -13.57
C TRP A 55 6.20 10.64 -12.92
N GLU A 56 6.92 9.62 -12.49
CA GLU A 56 6.37 8.44 -11.79
C GLU A 56 5.67 8.82 -10.49
N VAL A 57 6.30 9.66 -9.66
CA VAL A 57 5.71 10.13 -8.40
C VAL A 57 4.47 10.98 -8.67
N MET A 58 4.55 11.92 -9.62
CA MET A 58 3.43 12.80 -9.94
C MET A 58 2.24 12.03 -10.54
N ALA A 59 2.50 11.09 -11.44
CA ALA A 59 1.49 10.21 -12.01
C ALA A 59 0.81 9.38 -10.92
N LYS A 60 1.55 8.85 -9.94
CA LYS A 60 0.98 8.12 -8.80
C LYS A 60 0.01 8.96 -8.00
N ILE A 61 0.31 10.24 -7.76
CA ILE A 61 -0.59 11.15 -7.03
C ILE A 61 -1.88 11.38 -7.81
N LEU A 62 -1.76 11.69 -9.10
CA LEU A 62 -2.92 11.88 -9.99
C LEU A 62 -3.78 10.61 -10.05
N VAL A 63 -3.18 9.46 -10.32
CA VAL A 63 -3.89 8.17 -10.40
C VAL A 63 -4.54 7.83 -9.06
N TYR A 64 -3.85 8.04 -7.94
CA TYR A 64 -4.41 7.79 -6.61
C TYR A 64 -5.64 8.67 -6.35
N TYR A 65 -5.55 9.97 -6.65
CA TYR A 65 -6.67 10.89 -6.49
C TYR A 65 -7.88 10.49 -7.33
N PHE A 66 -7.67 10.20 -8.62
CA PHE A 66 -8.75 9.74 -9.50
C PHE A 66 -9.30 8.38 -9.08
N HIS A 67 -8.45 7.47 -8.62
CA HIS A 67 -8.86 6.17 -8.09
C HIS A 67 -9.75 6.34 -6.86
N GLU A 68 -9.37 7.18 -5.90
CA GLU A 68 -10.18 7.47 -4.72
C GLU A 68 -11.51 8.12 -5.11
N ARG A 69 -11.48 9.08 -6.03
CA ARG A 69 -12.70 9.74 -6.54
C ARG A 69 -13.62 8.74 -7.25
N ALA A 70 -13.08 7.88 -8.10
CA ALA A 70 -13.81 6.81 -8.77
C ALA A 70 -14.42 5.85 -7.74
N TRP A 71 -13.63 5.44 -6.75
CA TRP A 71 -14.07 4.56 -5.67
C TRP A 71 -15.21 5.16 -4.84
N ALA A 72 -15.14 6.46 -4.55
CA ALA A 72 -16.20 7.18 -3.84
C ALA A 72 -17.50 7.29 -4.64
N MET A 73 -17.41 7.25 -5.98
CA MET A 73 -18.57 7.26 -6.87
C MET A 73 -19.19 5.88 -7.06
N VAL A 74 -18.49 4.79 -6.70
CA VAL A 74 -19.06 3.45 -6.72
C VAL A 74 -20.06 3.34 -5.57
N PRO A 75 -21.38 3.19 -5.83
CA PRO A 75 -22.33 2.95 -4.76
C PRO A 75 -21.98 1.64 -4.06
N LEU A 76 -21.66 1.72 -2.77
CA LEU A 76 -21.37 0.63 -1.84
C LEU A 76 -22.60 -0.26 -1.58
N GLY A 77 -23.32 -0.67 -2.63
CA GLY A 77 -24.74 -1.01 -2.70
C GLY A 77 -25.30 -2.06 -1.73
N THR A 78 -24.50 -2.70 -0.88
CA THR A 78 -25.01 -3.75 0.04
C THR A 78 -24.27 -3.83 1.39
N VAL A 79 -23.03 -3.36 1.53
CA VAL A 79 -22.20 -3.69 2.72
C VAL A 79 -22.59 -2.89 3.96
N ARG A 80 -22.98 -1.61 3.82
CA ARG A 80 -23.34 -0.76 4.97
C ARG A 80 -24.69 -1.12 5.61
N ARG A 81 -25.55 -1.87 4.92
CA ARG A 81 -26.88 -2.27 5.41
C ARG A 81 -26.84 -3.51 6.32
N MET A 82 -25.71 -4.23 6.38
CA MET A 82 -25.53 -5.44 7.18
C MET A 82 -24.80 -5.24 8.51
N LEU A 83 -24.35 -4.02 8.86
CA LEU A 83 -23.99 -3.73 10.24
C LEU A 83 -25.26 -3.29 10.98
N PRO A 84 -25.82 -4.11 11.89
CA PRO A 84 -26.70 -3.57 12.91
C PRO A 84 -25.88 -2.53 13.66
N ALA A 85 -26.41 -1.32 13.84
CA ALA A 85 -25.88 -0.43 14.85
C ALA A 85 -26.03 -1.17 16.18
N GLU A 86 -24.94 -1.75 16.70
CA GLU A 86 -24.90 -2.24 18.06
C GLU A 86 -25.05 -1.02 18.96
N ASN A 87 -26.26 -0.81 19.45
CA ASN A 87 -26.56 0.18 20.48
C ASN A 87 -25.85 -0.26 21.76
N LYS A 88 -24.98 0.60 22.28
CA LYS A 88 -24.55 0.60 23.67
C LYS A 88 -24.88 1.94 24.29
#